data_AF-A0A160FSM7-F1
#
_entry.id   AF-A0A160FSM7-F1
#
_cell.length_a   1.000
_cell.length_b   1.000
_cell.length_c   1.000
_cell.angle_alpha   90.00
_cell.angle_beta   90.00
_cell.angle_gamma   90.00
#
_symmetry.space_group_name_H-M   'P 1'
#
loop_
_entity.id
_entity.type
_entity.pdbx_description
1 polymer ?
#
loop_
_entity_poly.entity_id
_entity_poly.type
_entity_poly.pdbx_seq_one_letter_code
_entity_poly.pdbx_strand_id
1 'polypeptide(L)'
;MALAQIRPEGLLAAHVSFLLVVPEKVPANPTPEEKIAYDRLALFWEEESGYFKQQSTRPQTLGYSLADSAAGQAMWLYEKYRAWSDNQGEPEDAFTTTQMLDAISIYWFTNSAASSSRMYWEMTHGSQPFAFSAGKVELPMAATRYRKDSVVAAPKAWAEALWPNLYYWNEAEKGNHWGAWEDPGFFSLEMRKRSRIPRGH
;
A
#
# COMPACT_ATOMS: atom_id res chain seq x y z
N MET A 1 0.59 9.54 -3.31
CA MET A 1 -0.11 10.42 -4.29
C MET A 1 -0.10 11.90 -3.92
N ALA A 2 0.10 12.30 -2.65
CA ALA A 2 0.14 13.71 -2.25
C ALA A 2 1.12 14.58 -3.06
N LEU A 3 2.35 14.12 -3.32
CA LEU A 3 3.29 14.87 -4.18
C LEU A 3 2.77 15.05 -5.62
N ALA A 4 2.04 14.07 -6.16
CA ALA A 4 1.44 14.17 -7.49
C ALA A 4 0.24 15.14 -7.53
N GLN A 5 -0.42 15.35 -6.38
CA GLN A 5 -1.42 16.41 -6.22
C GLN A 5 -0.77 17.79 -6.14
N ILE A 6 0.30 17.93 -5.34
CA ILE A 6 1.02 19.19 -5.14
C ILE A 6 1.78 19.63 -6.41
N ARG A 7 2.33 18.68 -7.17
CA ARG A 7 3.16 18.89 -8.36
C ARG A 7 4.32 19.87 -8.12
N PRO A 8 5.22 19.57 -7.15
CA PRO A 8 6.39 20.39 -6.95
C PRO A 8 7.22 20.45 -8.25
N GLU A 9 7.92 21.56 -8.44
CA GLU A 9 8.81 21.75 -9.57
C GLU A 9 9.81 20.58 -9.68
N GLY A 10 10.01 20.06 -10.89
CA GLY A 10 10.88 18.91 -11.15
C GLY A 10 10.21 17.53 -11.02
N LEU A 11 9.00 17.42 -10.46
CA LEU A 11 8.27 16.15 -10.46
C LEU A 11 7.62 15.91 -11.84
N LEU A 12 8.24 15.02 -12.63
CA LEU A 12 7.81 14.76 -14.01
C LEU A 12 6.69 13.71 -14.11
N ALA A 13 6.71 12.70 -13.24
CA ALA A 13 5.76 11.59 -13.22
C ALA A 13 5.82 10.87 -11.86
N ALA A 14 4.79 10.09 -11.55
CA ALA A 14 4.79 9.21 -10.38
C ALA A 14 4.42 7.77 -10.78
N HIS A 15 5.06 6.80 -10.15
CA HIS A 15 4.65 5.39 -10.22
C HIS A 15 4.12 4.95 -8.86
N VAL A 16 3.06 4.15 -8.85
CA VAL A 16 2.49 3.54 -7.65
C VAL A 16 2.20 2.05 -7.88
N SER A 17 2.43 1.23 -6.86
CA SER A 17 2.00 -0.18 -6.81
C SER A 17 0.81 -0.42 -5.88
N PHE A 18 0.50 0.55 -5.02
CA PHE A 18 -0.70 0.59 -4.18
C PHE A 18 -1.61 1.73 -4.64
N LEU A 19 -2.81 1.37 -5.08
CA LEU A 19 -3.66 2.24 -5.90
C LEU A 19 -4.76 2.89 -5.05
N LEU A 20 -4.57 4.17 -4.70
CA LEU A 20 -5.57 4.98 -3.99
C LEU A 20 -6.59 5.57 -4.98
N VAL A 21 -7.36 4.69 -5.63
CA VAL A 21 -8.32 5.06 -6.69
C VAL A 21 -9.72 4.51 -6.45
N VAL A 22 -10.02 4.06 -5.24
CA VAL A 22 -11.34 3.50 -4.93
C VAL A 22 -12.41 4.57 -5.15
N PRO A 23 -13.49 4.30 -5.92
CA PRO A 23 -14.57 5.25 -6.12
C PRO A 23 -15.24 5.60 -4.80
N GLU A 24 -15.60 6.87 -4.60
CA GLU A 24 -16.30 7.34 -3.39
C GLU A 24 -17.67 6.66 -3.19
N LYS A 25 -18.30 6.26 -4.30
CA LYS A 25 -19.59 5.55 -4.30
C LYS A 25 -19.41 4.22 -5.01
N VAL A 26 -19.84 3.15 -4.34
CA VAL A 26 -19.93 1.82 -4.96
C VAL A 26 -20.93 1.89 -6.13
N PRO A 27 -20.55 1.45 -7.34
CA PRO A 27 -21.47 1.36 -8.47
C PRO A 27 -22.67 0.47 -8.11
N ALA A 28 -23.87 0.83 -8.58
CA ALA A 28 -25.06 0.01 -8.36
C ALA A 28 -24.94 -1.39 -8.99
N ASN A 29 -24.21 -1.49 -10.11
CA ASN A 29 -23.96 -2.73 -10.84
C ASN A 29 -22.44 -2.87 -11.07
N PRO A 30 -21.66 -3.29 -10.05
CA PRO A 30 -20.22 -3.47 -10.22
C PRO A 30 -19.96 -4.65 -11.15
N THR A 31 -18.93 -4.52 -12.00
CA THR A 31 -18.38 -5.66 -12.73
C THR A 31 -17.83 -6.72 -11.75
N PRO A 32 -17.64 -7.98 -12.18
CA PRO A 32 -17.06 -9.01 -11.31
C PRO A 32 -15.72 -8.59 -10.67
N GLU A 33 -14.89 -7.87 -11.43
CA GLU A 33 -13.60 -7.38 -10.97
C GLU A 33 -13.73 -6.29 -9.90
N GLU A 34 -14.64 -5.34 -10.09
CA GLU A 34 -14.95 -4.31 -9.10
C GLU A 34 -15.55 -4.91 -7.83
N LYS A 35 -16.42 -5.92 -7.98
CA LYS A 35 -16.98 -6.63 -6.84
C LYS A 35 -15.88 -7.28 -6.01
N ILE A 36 -14.91 -7.96 -6.63
CA ILE A 36 -13.76 -8.56 -5.93
C ILE A 36 -12.98 -7.47 -5.18
N ALA A 37 -12.72 -6.32 -5.81
CA ALA A 37 -11.99 -5.23 -5.16
C ALA A 37 -12.75 -4.66 -3.95
N TYR A 38 -14.07 -4.49 -4.05
CA TYR A 38 -14.89 -4.04 -2.92
C TYR A 38 -15.01 -5.09 -1.81
N ASP A 39 -15.19 -6.37 -2.15
CA ASP A 39 -15.24 -7.46 -1.16
C ASP A 39 -13.91 -7.53 -0.38
N ARG A 40 -12.77 -7.35 -1.06
CA ARG A 40 -11.44 -7.28 -0.42
C ARG A 40 -11.31 -6.10 0.52
N LEU A 41 -11.72 -4.91 0.07
CA LEU A 41 -11.68 -3.71 0.91
C LEU A 41 -12.61 -3.82 2.13
N ALA A 42 -13.78 -4.45 1.97
CA ALA A 42 -14.71 -4.71 3.07
C ALA A 42 -14.08 -5.67 4.09
N LEU A 43 -13.51 -6.79 3.64
CA LEU A 43 -12.79 -7.73 4.49
C LEU A 43 -11.63 -7.05 5.23
N PHE A 44 -10.87 -6.19 4.54
CA PHE A 44 -9.80 -5.43 5.19
C PHE A 44 -10.33 -4.57 6.35
N TRP A 45 -11.43 -3.85 6.14
CA TRP A 45 -12.00 -3.01 7.18
C TRP A 45 -12.57 -3.82 8.34
N GLU A 46 -13.20 -4.95 8.05
CA GLU A 46 -13.84 -5.82 9.04
C GLU A 46 -12.80 -6.56 9.91
N GLU A 47 -11.79 -7.16 9.29
CA GLU A 47 -10.90 -8.13 9.97
C GLU A 47 -9.45 -7.64 10.11
N GLU A 48 -8.94 -6.88 9.14
CA GLU A 48 -7.50 -6.58 9.05
C GLU A 48 -7.13 -5.20 9.62
N SER A 49 -8.09 -4.29 9.77
CA SER A 49 -7.85 -2.87 10.08
C SER A 49 -7.61 -2.56 11.57
N GLY A 50 -7.58 -3.58 12.44
CA GLY A 50 -7.36 -3.40 13.89
C GLY A 50 -6.06 -2.66 14.22
N TYR A 51 -4.97 -3.00 13.53
CA TYR A 51 -3.68 -2.30 13.68
C TYR A 51 -3.79 -0.81 13.31
N PHE A 52 -4.51 -0.50 12.22
CA PHE A 52 -4.75 0.85 11.73
C PHE A 52 -5.54 1.63 12.77
N LYS A 53 -6.62 1.05 13.32
CA LYS A 53 -7.45 1.71 14.33
C LYS A 53 -6.67 2.01 15.61
N GLN A 54 -5.87 1.06 16.09
CA GLN A 54 -5.05 1.24 17.28
C GLN A 54 -4.00 2.34 17.09
N GLN A 55 -3.24 2.30 15.99
CA GLN A 55 -2.21 3.32 15.69
C GLN A 55 -2.84 4.70 15.40
N SER A 56 -4.03 4.73 14.80
CA SER A 56 -4.75 5.98 14.50
C SER A 56 -5.33 6.65 15.74
N THR A 57 -5.45 5.94 16.88
CA THR A 57 -6.13 6.47 18.07
C THR A 57 -5.26 6.51 19.31
N ARG A 58 -4.38 5.53 19.54
CA ARG A 58 -3.52 5.45 20.74
C ARG A 58 -2.09 5.02 20.36
N PRO A 59 -1.41 5.71 19.43
CA PRO A 59 -0.09 5.29 18.95
C PRO A 59 0.96 5.28 20.07
N GLN A 60 0.92 6.24 20.99
CA GLN A 60 1.87 6.29 22.11
C GLN A 60 1.66 5.11 23.08
N THR A 61 0.41 4.75 23.35
CA THR A 61 0.09 3.63 24.27
C THR A 61 0.56 2.30 23.70
N LEU A 62 0.32 2.05 22.40
CA LEU A 62 0.85 0.88 21.71
C LEU A 62 2.39 0.87 21.73
N GLY A 63 3.00 2.04 21.52
CA GLY A 63 4.45 2.19 21.47
C GLY A 63 5.18 1.68 22.72
N TYR A 64 4.59 1.80 23.92
CA TYR A 64 5.23 1.32 25.16
C TYR A 64 5.45 -0.20 25.15
N SER A 65 4.44 -0.98 24.75
CA SER A 65 4.57 -2.45 24.75
C SER A 65 5.49 -2.95 23.65
N LEU A 66 5.49 -2.28 22.48
CA LEU A 66 6.37 -2.64 21.37
C LEU A 66 7.83 -2.24 21.63
N ALA A 67 8.08 -1.16 22.37
CA ALA A 67 9.41 -0.75 22.79
C ALA A 67 10.03 -1.66 23.87
N ASP A 68 9.19 -2.23 24.75
CA ASP A 68 9.65 -3.03 25.88
C ASP A 68 9.79 -4.53 25.54
N SER A 69 9.09 -5.01 24.50
CA SER A 69 9.08 -6.44 24.13
C SER A 69 9.46 -6.66 22.67
N ALA A 70 10.66 -7.21 22.45
CA ALA A 70 11.13 -7.61 21.12
C ALA A 70 10.20 -8.65 20.46
N ALA A 71 9.66 -9.59 21.25
CA ALA A 71 8.68 -10.54 20.76
C ALA A 71 7.35 -9.86 20.36
N GLY A 72 6.89 -8.87 21.14
CA GLY A 72 5.72 -8.06 20.80
C GLY A 72 5.93 -7.27 19.51
N GLN A 73 7.08 -6.61 19.36
CA GLN A 73 7.48 -5.89 18.15
C GLN A 73 7.54 -6.82 16.93
N ALA A 74 8.13 -8.01 17.09
CA ALA A 74 8.24 -8.99 16.02
C ALA A 74 6.86 -9.46 15.56
N MET A 75 5.98 -9.86 16.48
CA MET A 75 4.65 -10.37 16.13
C MET A 75 3.74 -9.30 15.53
N TRP A 76 3.86 -8.04 15.95
CA TRP A 76 3.09 -6.92 15.38
C TRP A 76 3.37 -6.69 13.89
N LEU A 77 4.59 -7.02 13.43
CA LEU A 77 4.98 -6.93 12.02
C LEU A 77 4.80 -8.27 11.28
N TYR A 78 5.17 -9.38 11.93
CA TYR A 78 5.12 -10.73 11.35
C TYR A 78 3.70 -11.11 10.91
N GLU A 79 2.68 -10.76 11.71
CA GLU A 79 1.29 -10.99 11.35
C GLU A 79 0.94 -10.37 9.98
N LYS A 80 1.45 -9.17 9.70
CA LYS A 80 1.26 -8.54 8.40
C LYS A 80 1.99 -9.28 7.29
N TYR A 81 3.23 -9.74 7.51
CA TYR A 81 3.92 -10.56 6.51
C TYR A 81 3.09 -11.78 6.13
N ARG A 82 2.39 -12.40 7.09
CA ARG A 82 1.48 -13.51 6.82
C ARG A 82 0.22 -13.07 6.08
N ALA A 83 -0.39 -11.95 6.46
CA ALA A 83 -1.66 -11.53 5.87
C ALA A 83 -1.50 -10.92 4.46
N TRP A 84 -0.40 -10.23 4.19
CA TRP A 84 -0.27 -9.33 3.03
C TRP A 84 0.87 -9.67 2.06
N SER A 85 1.46 -10.85 2.17
CA SER A 85 2.37 -11.40 1.16
C SER A 85 1.67 -12.46 0.30
N ASP A 86 2.23 -12.79 -0.87
CA ASP A 86 1.77 -13.88 -1.74
C ASP A 86 2.28 -15.24 -1.24
N ASN A 87 1.88 -15.62 -0.02
CA ASN A 87 2.25 -16.87 0.65
C ASN A 87 1.15 -17.96 0.56
N GLN A 88 1.46 -19.18 1.03
CA GLN A 88 0.53 -20.33 1.02
C GLN A 88 0.06 -20.74 2.43
N GLY A 89 0.10 -19.82 3.39
CA GLY A 89 -0.34 -20.01 4.77
C GLY A 89 0.70 -19.57 5.79
N GLU A 90 1.98 -19.58 5.40
CA GLU A 90 3.12 -19.18 6.24
C GLU A 90 3.93 -18.08 5.52
N PRO A 91 4.29 -16.97 6.16
CA PRO A 91 5.03 -15.89 5.51
C PRO A 91 6.40 -16.31 4.97
N GLU A 92 6.96 -17.41 5.48
CA GLU A 92 8.19 -18.04 5.00
C GLU A 92 8.12 -18.51 3.54
N ASP A 93 6.92 -18.72 3.00
CA ASP A 93 6.72 -19.03 1.58
C ASP A 93 7.05 -17.84 0.67
N ALA A 94 6.93 -16.61 1.19
CA ALA A 94 7.18 -15.37 0.46
C ALA A 94 8.51 -14.70 0.84
N PHE A 95 8.93 -14.81 2.10
CA PHE A 95 10.15 -14.18 2.61
C PHE A 95 10.97 -15.14 3.45
N THR A 96 12.30 -15.07 3.35
CA THR A 96 13.14 -15.78 4.32
C THR A 96 12.98 -15.18 5.72
N THR A 97 13.16 -16.00 6.76
CA THR A 97 13.15 -15.53 8.16
C THR A 97 14.16 -14.40 8.38
N THR A 98 15.33 -14.45 7.73
CA THR A 98 16.35 -13.40 7.84
C THR A 98 15.82 -12.07 7.28
N GLN A 99 15.19 -12.06 6.11
CA GLN A 99 14.62 -10.85 5.53
C GLN A 99 13.56 -10.23 6.47
N MET A 100 12.68 -11.05 7.04
CA MET A 100 11.67 -10.56 7.99
C MET A 100 12.31 -10.02 9.27
N LEU A 101 13.31 -10.71 9.81
CA LEU A 101 14.03 -10.28 11.01
C LEU A 101 14.84 -9.00 10.77
N ASP A 102 15.41 -8.79 9.59
CA ASP A 102 16.12 -7.55 9.23
C ASP A 102 15.15 -6.36 9.29
N ALA A 103 13.97 -6.49 8.66
CA ALA A 103 12.94 -5.47 8.70
C ALA A 103 12.43 -5.21 10.13
N ILE A 104 12.16 -6.26 10.92
CA ILE A 104 11.76 -6.15 12.33
C ILE A 104 12.86 -5.47 13.17
N SER A 105 14.12 -5.81 12.92
CA SER A 105 15.28 -5.29 13.65
C SER A 105 15.45 -3.80 13.44
N ILE A 106 15.14 -3.27 12.25
CA ILE A 106 15.15 -1.82 12.01
C ILE A 106 14.19 -1.12 12.98
N TYR A 107 12.96 -1.62 13.14
CA TYR A 107 11.99 -1.02 14.06
C TYR A 107 12.42 -1.14 15.53
N TRP A 108 12.96 -2.31 15.90
CA TRP A 108 13.42 -2.58 17.27
C TRP A 108 14.60 -1.70 17.66
N PHE A 109 15.70 -1.73 16.89
CA PHE A 109 16.94 -1.04 17.27
C PHE A 109 16.83 0.49 17.16
N THR A 110 15.94 1.00 16.31
CA THR A 110 15.66 2.44 16.25
C THR A 110 14.57 2.87 17.23
N ASN A 111 13.97 1.93 17.96
CA ASN A 111 12.82 2.15 18.85
C ASN A 111 11.69 2.97 18.19
N SER A 112 11.41 2.65 16.92
CA SER A 112 10.59 3.51 16.08
C SER A 112 9.11 3.14 16.06
N ALA A 113 8.67 2.16 16.86
CA ALA A 113 7.29 1.67 16.88
C ALA A 113 6.27 2.79 17.15
N ALA A 114 6.53 3.59 18.19
CA ALA A 114 5.67 4.72 18.56
C ALA A 114 5.70 5.82 17.48
N SER A 115 6.90 6.16 16.98
CA SER A 115 7.05 7.22 15.97
C SER A 115 6.45 6.85 14.63
N SER A 116 6.57 5.59 14.18
CA SER A 116 5.93 5.12 12.94
C SER A 116 4.42 5.05 13.09
N SER A 117 3.92 4.64 14.26
CA SER A 117 2.48 4.59 14.56
C SER A 117 1.82 5.97 14.53
N ARG A 118 2.54 7.04 14.92
CA ARG A 118 2.01 8.42 14.90
C ARG A 118 1.57 8.89 13.52
N MET A 119 2.18 8.37 12.45
CA MET A 119 1.77 8.68 11.08
C MET A 119 0.27 8.39 10.86
N TYR A 120 -0.26 7.30 11.43
CA TYR A 120 -1.67 6.95 11.33
C TYR A 120 -2.58 7.94 12.06
N TRP A 121 -2.15 8.43 13.21
CA TRP A 121 -2.87 9.48 13.94
C TRP A 121 -2.94 10.77 13.11
N GLU A 122 -1.80 11.22 12.57
CA GLU A 122 -1.74 12.42 11.71
C GLU A 122 -2.58 12.26 10.44
N MET A 123 -2.52 11.08 9.82
CA MET A 123 -3.32 10.76 8.63
C MET A 123 -4.82 10.73 8.91
N THR A 124 -5.28 10.58 10.15
CA THR A 124 -6.71 10.49 10.47
C THR A 124 -7.27 11.75 11.13
N HIS A 125 -6.42 12.53 11.81
CA HIS A 125 -6.79 13.76 12.52
C HIS A 125 -6.31 15.04 11.82
N GLY A 126 -5.51 14.90 10.76
CA GLY A 126 -5.07 16.03 9.95
C GLY A 126 -6.21 16.67 9.15
N SER A 127 -5.91 17.81 8.54
CA SER A 127 -6.87 18.58 7.73
C SER A 127 -7.37 17.85 6.47
N GLN A 128 -6.67 16.80 6.05
CA GLN A 128 -7.03 15.93 4.93
C GLN A 128 -6.88 14.47 5.39
N PRO A 129 -7.95 13.87 5.95
CA PRO A 129 -7.91 12.50 6.41
C PRO A 129 -7.61 11.52 5.27
N PHE A 130 -6.91 10.43 5.60
CA PHE A 130 -6.61 9.35 4.67
C PHE A 130 -7.89 8.75 4.08
N ALA A 131 -7.86 8.57 2.77
CA ALA A 131 -8.89 7.87 2.03
C ALA A 131 -8.23 6.92 1.02
N PHE A 132 -8.94 5.84 0.69
CA PHE A 132 -8.59 4.93 -0.40
C PHE A 132 -8.80 5.53 -1.80
N SER A 133 -9.14 6.81 -1.86
CA SER A 133 -9.21 7.63 -3.07
C SER A 133 -8.38 8.89 -2.87
N ALA A 134 -7.39 9.10 -3.72
CA ALA A 134 -6.62 10.34 -3.74
C ALA A 134 -7.26 11.43 -4.63
N GLY A 135 -8.46 11.18 -5.18
CA GLY A 135 -9.11 12.05 -6.15
C GLY A 135 -8.38 12.10 -7.51
N LYS A 136 -8.78 13.07 -8.33
CA LYS A 136 -8.24 13.25 -9.68
C LYS A 136 -6.77 13.70 -9.64
N VAL A 137 -5.88 13.09 -10.42
CA VAL A 137 -4.45 13.43 -10.51
C VAL A 137 -4.05 13.67 -11.97
N GLU A 138 -3.69 14.90 -12.33
CA GLU A 138 -3.25 15.21 -13.71
C GLU A 138 -1.75 14.99 -13.95
N LEU A 139 -0.93 14.76 -12.91
CA LEU A 139 0.47 14.39 -13.14
C LEU A 139 0.53 13.11 -13.99
N PRO A 140 1.48 12.93 -14.93
CA PRO A 140 1.67 11.65 -15.59
C PRO A 140 1.84 10.51 -14.56
N MET A 141 0.88 9.58 -14.58
CA MET A 141 0.83 8.46 -13.64
C MET A 141 1.22 7.16 -14.34
N ALA A 142 1.99 6.35 -13.64
CA ALA A 142 2.27 4.96 -13.98
C ALA A 142 1.80 4.06 -12.82
N ALA A 143 1.36 2.85 -13.15
CA ALA A 143 0.94 1.90 -12.14
C ALA A 143 1.32 0.46 -12.50
N THR A 144 1.64 -0.31 -11.45
CA THR A 144 1.77 -1.76 -11.52
C THR A 144 0.82 -2.34 -10.48
N ARG A 145 -0.23 -3.02 -10.91
CA ARG A 145 -1.23 -3.61 -10.03
C ARG A 145 -0.83 -5.03 -9.64
N TYR A 146 -0.79 -5.30 -8.34
CA TYR A 146 -0.65 -6.66 -7.81
C TYR A 146 -2.04 -7.24 -7.59
N ARG A 147 -2.44 -8.23 -8.38
CA ARG A 147 -3.83 -8.76 -8.40
C ARG A 147 -4.24 -9.42 -7.09
N LYS A 148 -3.26 -9.85 -6.30
CA LYS A 148 -3.45 -10.51 -5.01
C LYS A 148 -3.34 -9.56 -3.81
N ASP A 149 -3.25 -8.24 -4.04
CA ASP A 149 -3.14 -7.27 -2.94
C ASP A 149 -4.25 -7.50 -1.89
N SER A 150 -3.85 -7.78 -0.65
CA SER A 150 -4.75 -8.15 0.46
C SER A 150 -5.62 -7.00 0.94
N VAL A 151 -5.28 -5.76 0.61
CA VAL A 151 -6.06 -4.58 0.99
C VAL A 151 -7.00 -4.19 -0.16
N VAL A 152 -6.45 -3.90 -1.34
CA VAL A 152 -7.25 -3.58 -2.52
C VAL A 152 -6.47 -3.75 -3.82
N ALA A 153 -6.92 -4.68 -4.66
CA ALA A 153 -6.45 -4.82 -6.03
C ALA A 153 -7.32 -3.96 -6.98
N ALA A 154 -7.17 -2.63 -6.93
CA ALA A 154 -8.03 -1.70 -7.66
C ALA A 154 -7.99 -1.93 -9.19
N PRO A 155 -9.14 -2.08 -9.87
CA PRO A 155 -9.21 -2.25 -11.33
C PRO A 155 -8.64 -1.06 -12.11
N LYS A 156 -8.16 -1.32 -13.33
CA LYS A 156 -7.62 -0.28 -14.23
C LYS A 156 -8.62 0.84 -14.50
N ALA A 157 -9.90 0.50 -14.67
CA ALA A 157 -10.96 1.47 -14.97
C ALA A 157 -11.06 2.57 -13.90
N TRP A 158 -10.82 2.25 -12.63
CA TRP A 158 -10.84 3.22 -11.54
C TRP A 158 -9.65 4.19 -11.62
N ALA A 159 -8.47 3.68 -11.98
CA ALA A 159 -7.30 4.51 -12.22
C ALA A 159 -7.50 5.42 -13.44
N GLU A 160 -8.03 4.91 -14.56
CA GLU A 160 -8.32 5.71 -15.76
C GLU A 160 -9.36 6.81 -15.50
N ALA A 161 -10.34 6.55 -14.63
CA ALA A 161 -11.34 7.56 -14.24
C ALA A 161 -10.74 8.73 -13.46
N LEU A 162 -9.70 8.50 -12.66
CA LEU A 162 -9.07 9.54 -11.81
C LEU A 162 -7.79 10.12 -12.42
N TRP A 163 -7.10 9.39 -13.29
CA TRP A 163 -5.78 9.77 -13.82
C TRP A 163 -5.86 9.93 -15.33
N PRO A 164 -6.24 11.12 -15.83
CA PRO A 164 -6.36 11.36 -17.28
C PRO A 164 -5.04 11.17 -18.04
N ASN A 165 -3.90 11.26 -17.34
CA ASN A 165 -2.56 11.09 -17.89
C ASN A 165 -1.89 9.77 -17.44
N LEU A 166 -2.69 8.70 -17.25
CA LEU A 166 -2.15 7.36 -17.03
C LEU A 166 -1.40 6.88 -18.29
N TYR A 167 -0.08 6.82 -18.22
CA TYR A 167 0.77 6.52 -19.38
C TYR A 167 1.38 5.12 -19.36
N TYR A 168 1.33 4.44 -18.22
CA TYR A 168 1.84 3.09 -18.06
C TYR A 168 0.96 2.31 -17.08
N TRP A 169 0.50 1.14 -17.50
CA TRP A 169 -0.23 0.20 -16.65
C TRP A 169 0.30 -1.20 -16.92
N ASN A 170 0.56 -1.95 -15.86
CA ASN A 170 0.79 -3.37 -15.96
C ASN A 170 0.19 -4.09 -14.75
N GLU A 171 0.04 -5.41 -14.87
CA GLU A 171 -0.47 -6.26 -13.80
C GLU A 171 0.52 -7.38 -13.51
N ALA A 172 0.82 -7.57 -12.23
CA ALA A 172 1.68 -8.64 -11.75
C ALA A 172 0.84 -9.90 -11.50
N GLU A 173 1.34 -11.05 -11.96
CA GLU A 173 0.74 -12.36 -11.67
C GLU A 173 1.12 -12.89 -10.28
N LYS A 174 2.28 -12.43 -9.77
CA LYS A 174 2.85 -12.80 -8.47
C LYS A 174 3.05 -11.55 -7.61
N GLY A 175 3.07 -11.77 -6.31
CA GLY A 175 3.25 -10.72 -5.32
C GLY A 175 1.93 -10.11 -4.85
N ASN A 176 2.01 -9.48 -3.70
CA ASN A 176 0.89 -8.90 -2.97
C ASN A 176 1.26 -7.45 -2.59
N HIS A 177 1.14 -7.07 -1.32
CA HIS A 177 1.31 -5.70 -0.86
C HIS A 177 2.75 -5.21 -0.96
N TRP A 178 3.73 -6.11 -0.86
CA TRP A 178 5.16 -5.80 -0.93
C TRP A 178 5.78 -6.21 -2.26
N GLY A 179 5.11 -5.90 -3.36
CA GLY A 179 5.53 -6.31 -4.69
C GLY A 179 7.01 -6.07 -5.06
N ALA A 180 7.63 -5.00 -4.54
CA ALA A 180 9.06 -4.73 -4.74
C ALA A 180 9.99 -5.64 -3.92
N TRP A 181 9.53 -6.16 -2.80
CA TRP A 181 10.26 -7.06 -1.92
C TRP A 181 10.03 -8.54 -2.30
N GLU A 182 8.79 -8.88 -2.68
CA GLU A 182 8.38 -10.23 -3.08
C GLU A 182 8.93 -10.62 -4.46
N ASP A 183 8.96 -9.69 -5.42
CA ASP A 183 9.57 -9.91 -6.74
C ASP A 183 10.39 -8.67 -7.18
N PRO A 184 11.60 -8.49 -6.61
CA PRO A 184 12.44 -7.33 -6.89
C PRO A 184 12.89 -7.28 -8.36
N GLY A 185 13.01 -8.44 -9.01
CA GLY A 185 13.37 -8.55 -10.43
C GLY A 185 12.27 -8.01 -11.34
N PHE A 186 11.02 -8.45 -11.11
CA PHE A 186 9.87 -7.93 -11.82
C PHE A 186 9.67 -6.44 -11.54
N PHE A 187 9.67 -6.01 -10.27
CA PHE A 187 9.50 -4.60 -9.93
C PHE A 187 10.56 -3.70 -10.60
N SER A 188 11.82 -4.14 -10.65
CA SER A 188 12.88 -3.42 -11.35
C SER A 188 12.64 -3.32 -12.86
N LEU A 189 12.12 -4.38 -13.48
CA LEU A 189 11.75 -4.36 -14.90
C LEU A 189 10.60 -3.38 -15.16
N GLU A 190 9.61 -3.33 -14.28
CA GLU A 190 8.50 -2.38 -14.35
C GLU A 190 8.99 -0.93 -14.25
N MET A 191 9.92 -0.65 -13.33
CA MET A 191 10.54 0.67 -13.21
C MET A 191 11.28 1.09 -14.49
N ARG A 192 11.94 0.14 -15.16
CA ARG A 192 12.62 0.40 -16.44
C ARG A 192 11.62 0.64 -17.57
N LYS A 193 10.56 -0.18 -17.69
CA LYS A 193 9.54 -0.01 -18.75
C LYS A 193 8.82 1.33 -18.63
N ARG A 194 8.41 1.72 -17.40
CA ARG A 194 7.72 2.99 -17.16
C ARG A 194 8.60 4.23 -17.28
N SER A 195 9.93 4.08 -17.40
CA SER A 195 10.87 5.21 -17.46
C SER A 195 10.69 6.11 -18.68
N ARG A 196 10.04 5.59 -19.73
CA ARG A 196 9.68 6.33 -20.94
C ARG A 196 8.42 7.16 -20.68
N ILE A 197 8.59 8.25 -19.96
CA ILE A 197 7.52 9.24 -19.74
C ILE A 197 7.22 9.91 -21.09
N PRO A 198 5.95 9.95 -21.54
CA PRO A 198 5.59 10.73 -22.72
C PRO A 198 6.01 12.18 -22.52
N ARG A 199 6.78 12.73 -23.47
CA ARG A 199 7.03 14.18 -23.49
C ARG A 199 5.70 14.84 -23.88
N GLY A 200 5.23 15.80 -23.07
CA GLY A 200 4.02 16.54 -23.38
C GLY A 200 4.10 17.19 -24.76
N HIS A 201 2.97 17.19 -25.49
CA HIS A 201 2.74 18.02 -26.67
C HIS A 201 2.55 19.48 -26.26
#